data_AF-A0A1E7F6U2-F1
#
_entry.id   AF-A0A1E7F6U2-F1
#
_cell.length_a   1.000
_cell.length_b   1.000
_cell.length_c   1.000
_cell.angle_alpha   90.00
_cell.angle_beta   90.00
_cell.angle_gamma   90.00
#
_symmetry.space_group_name_H-M   'P 1'
#
loop_
_entity.id
_entity.type
_entity.pdbx_description
1 polymer ?
#
loop_
_entity_poly.entity_id
_entity_poly.type
_entity_poly.pdbx_seq_one_letter_code
_entity_poly.pdbx_strand_id
1 'polypeptide(L)'
;MALCFFPLYIILVAIVATIAVADDQDEKIGSSACPSKEQQQQQQQHNHCTLYLAESSIPNAGLGIYSGVQLGINETLMSRHLSDVVIPIYDIELHNDYNNKFQWVVSDYSWLASKLGVDIEAKRVTALAPGLGALANNHHALANIAFNGFPLRDYDDEQEGLHYHPTSSGSITPYYDLKHYATSSIEAGSELFHDYGARWGEKRVASLGPIPIFLINASLSVHDALAKDIWNNNVRLVRNNTANNSASTLDGTSHLGAESEKIITPALREMLLTRSCQAKDVRTEAALSFPYSAMEDAMEIGSARAYLQLQNYIRPLSWLEENGRCIDGLSIAPSSSILHNNVGGGGRGAFASRNFNEFDIITTTPLLPINRTLLETYQFSMNHPGKQRKLSTTKFGRQLLLNYCHGHRDSSLLFFPYGPAVNMINHGGKNSNSNARIQFSNFSSFHHDEWKSYYVEDILNKDKSTRLIFDIIATKSIQSGDEIFLDYGKEWENAWELYVNSWNPPGDGVQSSNQDKNKKPYTSDIHRPSAFRKSIGMSDELFPETWRDITK
;
A
#
# COMPACT_ATOMS: atom_id res chain seq x y z
N MET A 1 11.04 -91.13 -4.53
CA MET A 1 12.25 -91.88 -4.94
C MET A 1 13.27 -90.85 -5.40
N ALA A 2 14.47 -90.86 -4.78
CA ALA A 2 15.70 -90.07 -5.05
C ALA A 2 15.60 -88.53 -4.87
N LEU A 3 16.30 -87.87 -3.91
CA LEU A 3 17.76 -87.68 -3.68
C LEU A 3 18.41 -86.98 -4.90
N CYS A 4 19.28 -85.97 -4.83
CA CYS A 4 19.94 -85.17 -3.79
C CYS A 4 20.81 -84.11 -4.51
N PHE A 5 21.42 -83.21 -3.73
CA PHE A 5 22.68 -82.44 -3.95
C PHE A 5 22.62 -80.97 -4.42
N PHE A 6 22.89 -80.09 -3.45
CA PHE A 6 23.75 -78.88 -3.53
C PHE A 6 25.25 -79.31 -3.59
N PRO A 7 26.28 -78.46 -3.91
CA PRO A 7 26.41 -77.07 -3.44
C PRO A 7 27.24 -76.01 -4.26
N LEU A 8 27.09 -74.75 -3.81
CA LEU A 8 28.05 -73.63 -3.65
C LEU A 8 28.81 -72.95 -4.84
N TYR A 9 28.57 -71.63 -4.94
CA TYR A 9 29.52 -70.47 -4.96
C TYR A 9 29.53 -69.50 -6.17
N ILE A 10 28.94 -68.32 -5.90
CA ILE A 10 29.37 -66.92 -6.17
C ILE A 10 29.62 -66.45 -7.62
N ILE A 11 28.85 -65.44 -8.06
CA ILE A 11 29.25 -64.07 -8.49
C ILE A 11 27.93 -63.32 -8.75
N LEU A 12 27.50 -62.44 -7.83
CA LEU A 12 27.62 -60.97 -7.85
C LEU A 12 27.01 -60.27 -9.08
N VAL A 13 26.15 -59.28 -8.75
CA VAL A 13 25.64 -58.16 -9.55
C VAL A 13 24.29 -58.37 -10.24
N ALA A 14 23.27 -57.86 -9.53
CA ALA A 14 22.11 -57.11 -10.01
C ALA A 14 21.99 -56.86 -11.53
N ILE A 15 20.79 -57.10 -12.06
CA ILE A 15 19.95 -56.09 -12.75
C ILE A 15 18.60 -56.75 -13.11
N VAL A 16 17.55 -56.25 -12.45
CA VAL A 16 16.26 -55.84 -13.02
C VAL A 16 15.43 -56.88 -13.81
N ALA A 17 14.25 -57.19 -13.24
CA ALA A 17 12.93 -57.30 -13.89
C ALA A 17 12.16 -58.59 -13.56
N THR A 18 11.18 -58.48 -12.66
CA THR A 18 9.97 -59.34 -12.58
C THR A 18 8.87 -58.47 -11.97
N ILE A 19 7.86 -58.04 -12.73
CA ILE A 19 6.54 -58.71 -12.90
C ILE A 19 5.91 -58.95 -11.51
N ALA A 20 5.04 -58.07 -11.00
CA ALA A 20 3.61 -57.89 -11.29
C ALA A 20 2.66 -58.87 -10.57
N VAL A 21 1.67 -58.25 -9.92
CA VAL A 21 0.28 -58.68 -9.60
C VAL A 21 0.00 -59.47 -8.30
N ALA A 22 -1.00 -58.92 -7.57
CA ALA A 22 -1.90 -59.51 -6.56
C ALA A 22 -1.25 -59.84 -5.20
N ASP A 23 -1.85 -59.60 -4.03
CA ASP A 23 -3.14 -59.06 -3.56
C ASP A 23 -2.92 -58.95 -2.04
N ASP A 24 -3.26 -57.85 -1.38
CA ASP A 24 -3.87 -57.94 -0.03
C ASP A 24 -4.36 -56.58 0.46
N GLN A 25 -5.59 -56.62 0.97
CA GLN A 25 -6.24 -55.56 1.71
C GLN A 25 -5.57 -55.46 3.09
N ASP A 26 -5.21 -54.25 3.53
CA ASP A 26 -5.22 -53.95 4.96
C ASP A 26 -5.24 -52.44 5.22
N GLU A 27 -6.22 -52.05 6.04
CA GLU A 27 -6.38 -50.73 6.64
C GLU A 27 -5.08 -50.23 7.28
N LYS A 28 -4.54 -49.13 6.77
CA LYS A 28 -3.56 -48.32 7.50
C LYS A 28 -4.18 -47.01 7.92
N ILE A 29 -4.58 -46.99 9.19
CA ILE A 29 -4.62 -45.82 10.07
C ILE A 29 -3.37 -44.99 9.76
N GLY A 30 -3.57 -43.83 9.13
CA GLY A 30 -2.52 -42.89 8.81
C GLY A 30 -1.89 -42.39 10.10
N SER A 31 -0.66 -42.81 10.37
CA SER A 31 0.20 -42.19 11.37
C SER A 31 0.38 -40.73 10.98
N SER A 32 -0.17 -39.81 11.78
CA SER A 32 0.18 -38.40 11.72
C SER A 32 1.65 -38.27 12.14
N ALA A 33 2.55 -38.27 11.16
CA ALA A 33 3.94 -37.90 11.41
C ALA A 33 3.95 -36.45 11.92
N CYS A 34 4.50 -36.22 13.12
CA CYS A 34 4.73 -34.87 13.60
C CYS A 34 5.58 -34.12 12.56
N PRO A 35 5.18 -32.91 12.14
CA PRO A 35 5.94 -32.14 11.17
C PRO A 35 7.38 -31.93 11.66
N SER A 36 8.35 -31.97 10.75
CA SER A 36 9.76 -31.76 11.08
C SER A 36 9.98 -30.39 11.72
N LYS A 37 11.08 -30.19 12.47
CA LYS A 37 11.40 -28.87 13.06
C LYS A 37 11.46 -27.75 12.01
N GLU A 38 11.86 -28.06 10.77
CA GLU A 38 11.82 -27.11 9.64
C GLU A 38 10.39 -26.82 9.17
N GLN A 39 9.51 -27.83 9.13
CA GLN A 39 8.08 -27.63 8.80
C GLN A 39 7.33 -26.89 9.93
N GLN A 40 7.71 -27.11 11.19
CA GLN A 40 7.19 -26.36 12.34
C GLN A 40 7.71 -24.91 12.36
N GLN A 41 8.96 -24.66 11.95
CA GLN A 41 9.50 -23.30 11.81
C GLN A 41 8.87 -22.57 10.61
N GLN A 42 8.64 -23.24 9.49
CA GLN A 42 7.92 -22.65 8.35
C GLN A 42 6.44 -22.38 8.71
N GLN A 43 5.75 -23.31 9.36
CA GLN A 43 4.37 -23.08 9.84
C GLN A 43 4.29 -22.00 10.94
N GLN A 44 5.30 -21.86 11.80
CA GLN A 44 5.36 -20.77 12.78
C GLN A 44 5.64 -19.41 12.13
N GLN A 45 6.48 -19.35 11.09
CA GLN A 45 6.72 -18.12 10.32
C GLN A 45 5.46 -17.61 9.60
N HIS A 46 4.55 -18.49 9.20
CA HIS A 46 3.31 -18.13 8.50
C HIS A 46 2.19 -17.57 9.40
N ASN A 47 2.34 -17.62 10.73
CA ASN A 47 1.32 -17.15 11.68
C ASN A 47 1.59 -15.74 12.23
N HIS A 48 2.77 -15.17 12.02
CA HIS A 48 3.10 -13.83 12.48
C HIS A 48 2.84 -12.81 11.38
N CYS A 49 2.21 -11.70 11.74
CA CYS A 49 1.97 -10.60 10.83
C CYS A 49 3.28 -9.90 10.46
N THR A 50 3.54 -9.73 9.16
CA THR A 50 4.73 -9.04 8.66
C THR A 50 4.50 -7.54 8.46
N LEU A 51 3.24 -7.12 8.36
CA LEU A 51 2.88 -5.73 8.10
C LEU A 51 1.66 -5.30 8.92
N TYR A 52 1.86 -4.30 9.77
CA TYR A 52 0.81 -3.76 10.64
C TYR A 52 0.39 -2.37 10.20
N LEU A 53 -0.91 -2.10 10.23
CA LEU A 53 -1.51 -0.77 10.16
C LEU A 53 -1.85 -0.33 11.59
N ALA A 54 -1.31 0.80 12.04
CA ALA A 54 -1.58 1.32 13.39
C ALA A 54 -1.50 2.85 13.42
N GLU A 55 -1.69 3.47 14.58
CA GLU A 55 -1.43 4.90 14.75
C GLU A 55 0.02 5.22 14.41
N SER A 56 0.22 6.20 13.52
CA SER A 56 1.54 6.68 13.12
C SER A 56 2.29 7.30 14.31
N SER A 57 3.61 7.15 14.32
CA SER A 57 4.49 7.81 15.28
C SER A 57 4.68 9.30 14.97
N ILE A 58 4.36 9.74 13.75
CA ILE A 58 4.27 11.16 13.42
C ILE A 58 2.97 11.70 14.05
N PRO A 59 3.05 12.68 14.97
CA PRO A 59 1.88 13.26 15.60
C PRO A 59 0.88 13.81 14.58
N ASN A 60 -0.40 13.47 14.74
CA ASN A 60 -1.51 13.89 13.87
C ASN A 60 -1.42 13.43 12.40
N ALA A 61 -0.51 12.52 12.05
CA ALA A 61 -0.45 11.95 10.69
C ALA A 61 -1.54 10.88 10.44
N GLY A 62 -2.23 10.44 11.49
CA GLY A 62 -3.28 9.42 11.40
C GLY A 62 -2.68 8.01 11.45
N LEU A 63 -2.92 7.22 10.41
CA LEU A 63 -2.42 5.85 10.31
C LEU A 63 -0.99 5.82 9.75
N GLY A 64 -0.18 4.88 10.23
CA GLY A 64 1.13 4.52 9.72
C GLY A 64 1.24 3.00 9.51
N ILE A 65 2.24 2.58 8.76
CA ILE A 65 2.53 1.16 8.55
C ILE A 65 3.79 0.77 9.29
N TYR A 66 3.78 -0.37 9.96
CA TYR A 66 4.90 -0.90 10.71
C TYR A 66 5.33 -2.25 10.16
N SER A 67 6.64 -2.48 10.09
CA SER A 67 7.19 -3.80 9.80
C SER A 67 7.04 -4.70 11.02
N GLY A 68 6.43 -5.87 10.89
CA GLY A 68 6.39 -6.90 11.93
C GLY A 68 7.68 -7.72 12.03
N VAL A 69 8.56 -7.57 11.04
CA VAL A 69 9.80 -8.34 10.91
C VAL A 69 11.01 -7.43 10.71
N GLN A 70 12.20 -7.94 10.98
CA GLN A 70 13.43 -7.25 10.64
C GLN A 70 13.71 -7.39 9.14
N LEU A 71 14.14 -6.30 8.50
CA LEU A 71 14.51 -6.28 7.09
C LEU A 71 15.92 -5.72 6.91
N GLY A 72 16.71 -6.41 6.10
CA GLY A 72 18.04 -5.96 5.68
C GLY A 72 17.98 -4.89 4.60
N ILE A 73 19.11 -4.22 4.38
CA ILE A 73 19.26 -3.25 3.28
C ILE A 73 19.04 -3.96 1.95
N ASN A 74 18.26 -3.34 1.05
CA ASN A 74 17.83 -3.87 -0.24
C ASN A 74 16.93 -5.12 -0.17
N GLU A 75 16.53 -5.53 1.03
CA GLU A 75 15.52 -6.57 1.16
C GLU A 75 14.17 -6.01 0.69
N THR A 76 13.45 -6.80 -0.10
CA THR A 76 12.10 -6.42 -0.51
C THR A 76 11.21 -6.56 0.72
N LEU A 77 10.51 -5.49 1.12
CA LEU A 77 9.60 -5.48 2.30
C LEU A 77 8.48 -6.50 2.22
N MET A 78 8.35 -7.08 1.05
CA MET A 78 7.30 -7.94 0.64
C MET A 78 8.01 -9.15 0.03
N SER A 79 7.76 -10.34 0.57
CA SER A 79 8.14 -11.58 -0.12
C SER A 79 7.58 -11.54 -1.55
N ARG A 80 8.05 -12.41 -2.46
CA ARG A 80 7.75 -12.36 -3.91
C ARG A 80 6.25 -12.24 -4.30
N HIS A 81 5.33 -12.33 -3.36
CA HIS A 81 3.88 -12.41 -3.52
C HIS A 81 3.13 -11.15 -3.07
N LEU A 82 3.73 -10.25 -2.29
CA LEU A 82 3.12 -8.98 -1.90
C LEU A 82 3.67 -7.91 -2.85
N SER A 83 2.94 -7.57 -3.91
CA SER A 83 3.31 -6.45 -4.78
C SER A 83 2.15 -5.49 -4.91
N ASP A 84 2.42 -4.29 -5.41
CA ASP A 84 1.40 -3.27 -5.62
C ASP A 84 1.08 -3.14 -7.11
N VAL A 85 -0.08 -2.57 -7.41
CA VAL A 85 -0.42 -2.14 -8.76
C VAL A 85 -0.24 -0.65 -8.91
N VAL A 86 -0.22 -0.16 -10.15
CA VAL A 86 -0.26 1.28 -10.40
C VAL A 86 -1.47 1.59 -11.25
N ILE A 87 -2.36 2.45 -10.78
CA ILE A 87 -3.56 2.86 -11.51
C ILE A 87 -3.27 4.25 -12.11
N PRO A 88 -3.11 4.35 -13.44
CA PRO A 88 -2.93 5.64 -14.10
C PRO A 88 -4.26 6.42 -14.10
N ILE A 89 -4.19 7.68 -13.66
CA ILE A 89 -5.29 8.64 -13.72
C ILE A 89 -4.88 9.70 -14.73
N TYR A 90 -5.58 9.76 -15.86
CA TYR A 90 -5.19 10.61 -16.99
C TYR A 90 -6.06 11.84 -17.12
N ASP A 91 -5.41 12.98 -17.39
CA ASP A 91 -6.04 14.26 -17.74
C ASP A 91 -7.15 14.72 -16.77
N ILE A 92 -7.05 14.35 -15.48
CA ILE A 92 -8.13 14.57 -14.51
C ILE A 92 -8.50 16.04 -14.36
N GLU A 93 -7.52 16.95 -14.34
CA GLU A 93 -7.77 18.40 -14.26
C GLU A 93 -8.37 18.94 -15.55
N LEU A 94 -8.07 18.33 -16.71
CA LEU A 94 -8.70 18.72 -17.98
C LEU A 94 -10.18 18.32 -18.00
N HIS A 95 -10.50 17.15 -17.45
CA HIS A 95 -11.87 16.66 -17.36
C HIS A 95 -12.72 17.44 -16.35
N ASN A 96 -12.10 18.01 -15.31
CA ASN A 96 -12.76 18.67 -14.18
C ASN A 96 -12.44 20.17 -14.05
N ASP A 97 -12.43 20.86 -15.19
CA ASP A 97 -12.24 22.31 -15.30
C ASP A 97 -10.87 22.83 -14.82
N TYR A 98 -9.92 22.78 -15.76
CA TYR A 98 -8.53 23.20 -15.63
C TYR A 98 -8.33 24.58 -14.96
N ASN A 99 -9.30 25.49 -15.08
CA ASN A 99 -9.17 26.86 -14.62
C ASN A 99 -9.46 27.07 -13.12
N ASN A 100 -10.14 26.13 -12.47
CA ASN A 100 -10.72 26.33 -11.13
C ASN A 100 -9.94 25.66 -9.98
N LYS A 101 -8.63 25.44 -10.13
CA LYS A 101 -7.77 24.81 -9.10
C LYS A 101 -8.39 23.51 -8.57
N PHE A 102 -8.65 22.57 -9.48
CA PHE A 102 -9.13 21.23 -9.15
C PHE A 102 -8.32 20.62 -7.99
N GLN A 103 -9.01 20.34 -6.88
CA GLN A 103 -8.44 19.69 -5.70
C GLN A 103 -9.35 18.55 -5.28
N TRP A 104 -8.76 17.39 -5.03
CA TRP A 104 -9.45 16.19 -4.62
C TRP A 104 -8.52 15.31 -3.79
N VAL A 105 -9.07 14.50 -2.90
CA VAL A 105 -8.30 13.76 -1.89
C VAL A 105 -7.27 12.80 -2.50
N VAL A 106 -7.58 12.20 -3.66
CA VAL A 106 -6.68 11.25 -4.35
C VAL A 106 -5.33 11.87 -4.69
N SER A 107 -5.27 13.20 -4.89
CA SER A 107 -3.99 13.89 -5.18
C SER A 107 -2.98 13.82 -4.04
N ASP A 108 -3.41 13.60 -2.79
CA ASP A 108 -2.54 13.45 -1.63
C ASP A 108 -1.92 12.05 -1.52
N TYR A 109 -2.49 11.07 -2.24
CA TYR A 109 -2.08 9.65 -2.23
C TYR A 109 -1.42 9.22 -3.54
N SER A 110 -1.08 10.18 -4.39
CA SER A 110 -0.63 9.94 -5.75
C SER A 110 0.81 10.38 -6.00
N TRP A 111 1.44 9.71 -6.94
CA TRP A 111 2.82 9.90 -7.34
C TRP A 111 2.92 10.59 -8.70
N LEU A 112 4.08 11.22 -8.93
CA LEU A 112 4.45 11.67 -10.27
C LEU A 112 4.50 10.47 -11.20
N ALA A 113 3.75 10.50 -12.31
CA ALA A 113 3.68 9.36 -13.23
C ALA A 113 5.05 8.94 -13.79
N SER A 114 5.96 9.90 -14.01
CA SER A 114 7.33 9.60 -14.47
C SER A 114 8.20 8.90 -13.42
N LYS A 115 7.84 8.96 -12.12
CA LYS A 115 8.50 8.18 -11.07
C LYS A 115 8.11 6.71 -11.12
N LEU A 116 6.93 6.40 -11.65
CA LEU A 116 6.39 5.05 -11.77
C LEU A 116 6.27 4.60 -13.24
N GLY A 117 6.86 5.31 -14.20
CA GLY A 117 6.94 4.89 -15.60
C GLY A 117 5.59 4.81 -16.32
N VAL A 118 4.55 5.48 -15.81
CA VAL A 118 3.19 5.45 -16.39
C VAL A 118 2.81 6.76 -17.10
N ASP A 119 3.77 7.68 -17.27
CA ASP A 119 3.57 8.99 -17.92
C ASP A 119 3.35 8.89 -19.44
N ILE A 120 3.56 7.71 -20.03
CA ILE A 120 3.29 7.42 -21.44
C ILE A 120 1.80 7.33 -21.78
N GLU A 121 0.91 7.12 -20.79
CA GLU A 121 -0.50 6.82 -21.06
C GLU A 121 -1.26 8.04 -21.62
N ALA A 122 -0.97 9.25 -21.15
CA ALA A 122 -1.64 10.46 -21.61
C ALA A 122 -0.72 11.68 -21.50
N LYS A 123 -1.20 12.85 -21.95
CA LYS A 123 -0.46 14.11 -21.83
C LYS A 123 -0.20 14.48 -20.37
N ARG A 124 -1.18 14.27 -19.50
CA ARG A 124 -1.03 14.44 -18.05
C ARG A 124 -1.48 13.16 -17.38
N VAL A 125 -0.59 12.55 -16.61
CA VAL A 125 -0.88 11.35 -15.84
C VAL A 125 -0.46 11.58 -14.40
N THR A 126 -1.31 11.12 -13.50
CA THR A 126 -1.03 10.95 -12.09
C THR A 126 -1.08 9.46 -11.78
N ALA A 127 -0.12 8.95 -11.02
CA ALA A 127 -0.02 7.53 -10.74
C ALA A 127 -0.48 7.22 -9.32
N LEU A 128 -1.45 6.34 -9.16
CA LEU A 128 -1.90 5.87 -7.85
C LEU A 128 -1.30 4.50 -7.58
N ALA A 129 -0.50 4.36 -6.53
CA ALA A 129 0.06 3.09 -6.05
C ALA A 129 -0.61 2.77 -4.70
N PRO A 130 -1.75 2.05 -4.70
CA PRO A 130 -2.68 2.03 -3.57
C PRO A 130 -2.24 1.16 -2.40
N GLY A 131 -1.25 0.29 -2.55
CA GLY A 131 -0.65 -0.46 -1.46
C GLY A 131 0.26 0.42 -0.60
N LEU A 132 1.52 0.00 -0.43
CA LEU A 132 2.49 0.73 0.39
C LEU A 132 2.75 2.15 -0.13
N GLY A 133 2.58 2.40 -1.43
CA GLY A 133 2.78 3.73 -2.02
C GLY A 133 1.78 4.79 -1.54
N ALA A 134 0.59 4.37 -1.07
CA ALA A 134 -0.44 5.27 -0.55
C ALA A 134 -0.56 5.21 0.97
N LEU A 135 -0.16 4.10 1.59
CA LEU A 135 -0.29 3.89 3.04
C LEU A 135 0.92 4.39 3.85
N ALA A 136 2.14 4.29 3.33
CA ALA A 136 3.34 4.59 4.13
C ALA A 136 3.56 6.09 4.20
N ASN A 137 3.68 6.65 5.41
CA ASN A 137 3.86 8.08 5.62
C ASN A 137 5.19 8.59 5.05
N ASN A 138 5.31 9.92 4.93
CA ASN A 138 6.56 10.55 4.55
C ASN A 138 7.32 11.11 5.73
N HIS A 139 8.60 10.77 5.80
CA HIS A 139 9.54 11.44 6.68
C HIS A 139 10.94 11.46 6.04
N HIS A 140 11.37 12.61 5.51
CA HIS A 140 12.58 12.69 4.68
C HIS A 140 13.86 12.15 5.35
N ALA A 141 14.00 12.28 6.66
CA ALA A 141 15.17 11.79 7.38
C ALA A 141 15.05 10.33 7.87
N LEU A 142 13.83 9.78 7.88
CA LEU A 142 13.57 8.40 8.30
C LEU A 142 13.12 7.51 7.14
N ALA A 143 13.04 8.06 5.93
CA ALA A 143 12.65 7.34 4.74
C ALA A 143 13.51 6.08 4.62
N ASN A 144 12.89 4.94 4.91
CA ASN A 144 13.53 3.65 5.05
C ASN A 144 13.05 2.66 3.99
N ILE A 145 12.10 3.08 3.14
CA ILE A 145 11.61 2.29 2.00
C ILE A 145 11.64 3.10 0.70
N ALA A 146 11.75 2.41 -0.43
CA ALA A 146 11.67 2.99 -1.77
C ALA A 146 11.10 2.00 -2.79
N PHE A 147 10.67 2.49 -3.95
CA PHE A 147 10.22 1.65 -5.07
C PHE A 147 11.39 0.95 -5.75
N ASN A 148 11.26 -0.35 -6.01
CA ASN A 148 12.24 -1.15 -6.75
C ASN A 148 12.12 -0.94 -8.28
N GLY A 149 12.18 0.32 -8.73
CA GLY A 149 12.05 0.70 -10.13
C GLY A 149 10.60 0.93 -10.57
N PHE A 150 10.28 0.52 -11.80
CA PHE A 150 8.98 0.70 -12.42
C PHE A 150 8.12 -0.57 -12.26
N PRO A 151 6.77 -0.45 -12.19
CA PRO A 151 5.90 -1.61 -12.31
C PRO A 151 6.16 -2.34 -13.64
N LEU A 152 5.99 -3.66 -13.61
CA LEU A 152 5.86 -4.45 -14.82
C LEU A 152 4.60 -4.05 -15.58
N ARG A 153 4.61 -4.29 -16.89
CA ARG A 153 3.52 -3.95 -17.80
C ARG A 153 3.07 -5.17 -18.58
N ASP A 154 1.78 -5.49 -18.54
CA ASP A 154 1.22 -6.66 -19.25
C ASP A 154 1.46 -6.62 -20.77
N TYR A 155 1.69 -5.44 -21.35
CA TYR A 155 1.98 -5.26 -22.78
C TYR A 155 3.36 -5.74 -23.21
N ASP A 156 4.29 -5.89 -22.26
CA ASP A 156 5.69 -6.24 -22.56
C ASP A 156 5.92 -7.76 -22.53
N ASP A 157 4.91 -8.54 -22.09
CA ASP A 157 4.95 -9.99 -22.07
C ASP A 157 4.12 -10.55 -23.24
N GLU A 158 4.78 -10.82 -24.37
CA GLU A 158 4.14 -11.37 -25.59
C GLU A 158 3.45 -12.73 -25.35
N GLN A 159 3.70 -13.38 -24.20
CA GLN A 159 3.22 -14.73 -23.90
C GLN A 159 1.77 -14.81 -23.40
N GLU A 160 1.17 -13.74 -22.86
CA GLU A 160 -0.14 -13.88 -22.19
C GLU A 160 -1.37 -13.53 -23.05
N GLY A 161 -1.21 -13.00 -24.27
CA GLY A 161 -2.35 -12.78 -25.19
C GLY A 161 -3.46 -11.84 -24.66
N LEU A 162 -3.20 -11.14 -23.55
CA LEU A 162 -4.17 -10.37 -22.77
C LEU A 162 -4.86 -9.23 -23.56
N HIS A 163 -4.24 -8.70 -24.62
CA HIS A 163 -4.87 -7.67 -25.48
C HIS A 163 -6.12 -8.14 -26.24
N TYR A 164 -6.27 -9.46 -26.35
CA TYR A 164 -7.39 -10.11 -27.02
C TYR A 164 -8.36 -10.74 -26.04
N HIS A 165 -8.39 -10.25 -24.79
CA HIS A 165 -9.30 -10.73 -23.78
C HIS A 165 -10.11 -9.58 -23.15
N PRO A 166 -11.43 -9.74 -22.91
CA PRO A 166 -12.27 -8.69 -22.32
C PRO A 166 -11.84 -8.28 -20.90
N THR A 167 -11.26 -9.19 -20.12
CA THR A 167 -10.77 -8.91 -18.73
C THR A 167 -9.57 -7.96 -18.71
N SER A 168 -8.78 -7.91 -19.78
CA SER A 168 -7.51 -7.18 -19.86
C SER A 168 -7.47 -6.12 -20.97
N SER A 169 -8.52 -6.01 -21.78
CA SER A 169 -8.73 -4.96 -22.79
C SER A 169 -9.06 -3.59 -22.17
N GLY A 170 -8.20 -3.14 -21.24
CA GLY A 170 -8.34 -1.88 -20.52
C GLY A 170 -9.33 -1.91 -19.37
N SER A 171 -9.91 -3.07 -19.04
CA SER A 171 -10.83 -3.27 -17.90
C SER A 171 -10.12 -3.30 -16.55
N ILE A 172 -8.81 -3.56 -16.54
CA ILE A 172 -7.92 -3.50 -15.39
C ILE A 172 -6.70 -2.65 -15.72
N THR A 173 -5.94 -2.26 -14.70
CA THR A 173 -4.64 -1.63 -14.91
C THR A 173 -3.64 -2.64 -15.49
N PRO A 174 -2.85 -2.26 -16.50
CA PRO A 174 -1.80 -3.11 -17.04
C PRO A 174 -0.51 -3.02 -16.23
N TYR A 175 -0.45 -2.16 -15.19
CA TYR A 175 0.75 -1.90 -14.40
C TYR A 175 0.68 -2.60 -13.06
N TYR A 176 1.59 -3.53 -12.83
CA TYR A 176 1.60 -4.40 -11.66
C TYR A 176 3.03 -4.69 -11.19
N ASP A 177 3.17 -5.48 -10.13
CA ASP A 177 4.47 -5.86 -9.55
C ASP A 177 5.31 -4.66 -9.09
N LEU A 178 4.67 -3.57 -8.67
CA LEU A 178 5.38 -2.47 -8.03
C LEU A 178 5.87 -2.92 -6.65
N LYS A 179 7.17 -3.20 -6.57
CA LYS A 179 7.84 -3.68 -5.35
C LYS A 179 8.45 -2.55 -4.55
N HIS A 180 8.57 -2.80 -3.26
CA HIS A 180 9.20 -1.90 -2.30
C HIS A 180 10.41 -2.60 -1.67
N TYR A 181 11.51 -1.88 -1.51
CA TYR A 181 12.69 -2.39 -0.82
C TYR A 181 13.12 -1.46 0.31
N ALA A 182 13.77 -2.04 1.32
CA ALA A 182 14.31 -1.31 2.45
C ALA A 182 15.60 -0.58 2.03
N THR A 183 15.64 0.74 2.19
CA THR A 183 16.81 1.58 1.87
C THR A 183 17.85 1.59 3.00
N SER A 184 17.47 1.10 4.17
CA SER A 184 18.30 0.93 5.36
C SER A 184 17.87 -0.33 6.11
N SER A 185 18.62 -0.76 7.13
CA SER A 185 18.14 -1.83 8.01
C SER A 185 16.90 -1.36 8.78
N ILE A 186 15.84 -2.17 8.80
CA ILE A 186 14.58 -1.88 9.47
C ILE A 186 14.38 -2.90 10.57
N GLU A 187 14.28 -2.45 11.82
CA GLU A 187 14.01 -3.33 12.94
C GLU A 187 12.53 -3.73 12.98
N ALA A 188 12.24 -4.93 13.50
CA ALA A 188 10.86 -5.33 13.75
C ALA A 188 10.19 -4.31 14.69
N GLY A 189 8.97 -3.90 14.34
CA GLY A 189 8.24 -2.84 15.01
C GLY A 189 8.47 -1.43 14.48
N SER A 190 9.38 -1.23 13.52
CA SER A 190 9.64 0.11 12.95
C SER A 190 8.54 0.56 12.01
N GLU A 191 8.16 1.84 12.09
CA GLU A 191 7.32 2.47 11.07
C GLU A 191 8.08 2.59 9.74
N LEU A 192 7.34 2.40 8.65
CA LEU A 192 7.81 2.47 7.29
C LEU A 192 7.52 3.85 6.71
N PHE A 193 8.56 4.49 6.18
CA PHE A 193 8.49 5.83 5.62
C PHE A 193 9.01 5.88 4.20
N HIS A 194 8.24 6.49 3.30
CA HIS A 194 8.68 6.89 1.97
C HIS A 194 9.29 8.30 1.99
N ASP A 195 10.05 8.63 0.94
CA ASP A 195 10.43 10.01 0.62
C ASP A 195 9.56 10.53 -0.54
N TYR A 196 8.62 11.42 -0.22
CA TYR A 196 7.74 12.06 -1.21
C TYR A 196 8.45 13.16 -2.01
N GLY A 197 9.70 13.48 -1.67
CA GLY A 197 10.50 14.55 -2.25
C GLY A 197 10.19 15.92 -1.63
N ALA A 198 11.20 16.77 -1.58
CA ALA A 198 11.17 18.05 -0.86
C ALA A 198 9.99 18.97 -1.24
N ARG A 199 9.54 18.94 -2.50
CA ARG A 199 8.44 19.79 -3.00
C ARG A 199 7.06 19.38 -2.47
N TRP A 200 6.90 18.18 -1.93
CA TRP A 200 5.61 17.73 -1.39
C TRP A 200 5.24 18.52 -0.12
N GLY A 201 6.21 18.70 0.78
CA GLY A 201 6.01 19.46 2.02
C GLY A 201 5.84 20.96 1.81
N GLU A 202 6.54 21.54 0.83
CA GLU A 202 6.48 22.99 0.53
C GLU A 202 5.05 23.47 0.22
N LYS A 203 4.25 22.66 -0.46
CA LYS A 203 2.88 23.02 -0.86
C LYS A 203 1.85 22.88 0.26
N ARG A 204 2.21 22.23 1.37
CA ARG A 204 1.29 21.84 2.46
C ARG A 204 1.60 22.50 3.80
N VAL A 205 2.55 23.43 3.84
CA VAL A 205 2.88 24.19 5.07
C VAL A 205 1.66 24.90 5.65
N ALA A 206 0.75 25.39 4.80
CA ALA A 206 -0.47 26.06 5.24
C ALA A 206 -1.47 25.12 5.95
N SER A 207 -1.47 23.82 5.63
CA SER A 207 -2.43 22.84 6.16
C SER A 207 -1.85 21.94 7.25
N LEU A 208 -0.57 21.61 7.15
CA LEU A 208 0.13 20.69 8.07
C LEU A 208 1.11 21.41 9.01
N GLY A 209 1.23 22.73 8.88
CA GLY A 209 2.29 23.50 9.54
C GLY A 209 3.66 23.28 8.88
N PRO A 210 4.72 23.88 9.44
CA PRO A 210 6.07 23.71 8.93
C PRO A 210 6.52 22.26 9.13
N ILE A 211 6.46 21.47 8.06
CA ILE A 211 7.08 20.15 8.01
C ILE A 211 8.60 20.37 7.99
N PRO A 212 9.39 19.71 8.84
CA PRO A 212 10.84 19.72 8.71
C PRO A 212 11.25 19.24 7.32
N ILE A 213 11.54 20.17 6.41
CA ILE A 213 12.08 19.82 5.09
C ILE A 213 13.57 19.68 5.31
N PHE A 214 14.00 18.44 5.55
CA PHE A 214 15.40 18.06 5.53
C PHE A 214 15.88 18.09 4.08
N LEU A 215 16.08 19.30 3.53
CA LEU A 215 16.60 19.48 2.19
C LEU A 215 17.98 18.80 2.08
N ILE A 216 18.01 17.68 1.37
CA ILE A 216 19.14 17.12 0.59
C ILE A 216 20.50 17.35 1.27
N ASN A 217 20.92 16.45 2.17
CA ASN A 217 22.24 16.35 2.84
C ASN A 217 22.77 17.60 3.59
N ALA A 218 22.58 18.82 3.11
CA ALA A 218 23.07 20.06 3.66
C ALA A 218 22.30 20.46 4.93
N SER A 219 20.96 20.36 4.95
CA SER A 219 20.16 20.72 6.14
C SER A 219 20.43 19.78 7.33
N LEU A 220 20.48 18.46 7.11
CA LEU A 220 20.85 17.50 8.15
C LEU A 220 22.27 17.74 8.64
N SER A 221 23.23 17.99 7.74
CA SER A 221 24.60 18.32 8.16
C SER A 221 24.67 19.61 8.99
N VAL A 222 23.85 20.62 8.69
CA VAL A 222 23.79 21.87 9.45
C VAL A 222 23.10 21.66 10.80
N HIS A 223 22.02 20.88 10.85
CA HIS A 223 21.28 20.61 12.08
C HIS A 223 22.07 19.70 13.02
N ASP A 224 22.68 18.64 12.50
CA ASP A 224 23.52 17.71 13.27
C ASP A 224 24.84 18.39 13.67
N ALA A 225 25.43 19.24 12.80
CA ALA A 225 26.56 20.07 13.19
C ALA A 225 26.19 21.08 14.29
N LEU A 226 24.99 21.66 14.23
CA LEU A 226 24.48 22.57 15.25
C LEU A 226 24.21 21.83 16.57
N ALA A 227 23.58 20.66 16.53
CA ALA A 227 23.40 19.79 17.70
C ALA A 227 24.76 19.44 18.34
N LYS A 228 25.75 19.10 17.51
CA LYS A 228 27.12 18.81 17.93
C LYS A 228 27.82 20.03 18.52
N ASP A 229 27.64 21.22 17.95
CA ASP A 229 28.18 22.47 18.48
C ASP A 229 27.56 22.80 19.86
N ILE A 230 26.23 22.65 20.00
CA ILE A 230 25.53 22.84 21.28
C ILE A 230 26.08 21.91 22.36
N TRP A 231 26.21 20.62 22.04
CA TRP A 231 26.69 19.64 22.99
C TRP A 231 28.10 19.95 23.47
N ASN A 232 29.00 20.23 22.52
CA ASN A 232 30.40 20.51 22.82
C ASN A 232 30.59 21.82 23.60
N ASN A 233 29.80 22.85 23.29
CA ASN A 233 30.00 24.19 23.86
C ASN A 233 29.15 24.51 25.08
N ASN A 234 28.02 23.84 25.31
CA ASN A 234 27.10 24.19 26.40
C ASN A 234 26.84 23.02 27.35
N VAL A 235 26.52 21.84 26.80
CA VAL A 235 26.13 20.66 27.59
C VAL A 235 27.31 20.09 28.36
N ARG A 236 28.43 19.88 27.67
CA ARG A 236 29.65 19.33 28.29
C ARG A 236 30.18 20.22 29.41
N LEU A 237 30.05 21.54 29.27
CA LEU A 237 30.46 22.50 30.30
C LEU A 237 29.55 22.45 31.54
N VAL A 238 28.23 22.35 31.36
CA VAL A 238 27.29 22.21 32.49
C VAL A 238 27.51 20.89 33.23
N ARG A 239 27.68 19.77 32.50
CA ARG A 239 27.92 18.43 33.07
C ARG A 239 29.27 18.36 33.79
N ASN A 240 30.33 18.94 33.21
CA ASN A 240 31.65 19.01 33.85
C ASN A 240 31.63 19.91 35.11
N ASN A 241 30.87 21.02 35.10
CA ASN A 241 30.75 21.89 36.27
C ASN A 241 29.90 21.28 37.39
N THR A 242 28.92 20.42 37.09
CA THR A 242 28.16 19.68 38.11
C THR A 242 28.93 18.47 38.66
N ALA A 243 29.70 17.77 37.82
CA ALA A 243 30.59 16.69 38.25
C ALA A 243 31.73 17.20 39.16
N ASN A 244 32.26 18.40 38.89
CA ASN A 244 33.30 19.01 39.73
C ASN A 244 32.78 19.56 41.06
N ASN A 245 31.47 19.77 41.20
CA ASN A 245 30.84 20.30 42.42
C ASN A 245 30.15 19.23 43.28
N SER A 246 30.18 17.96 42.89
CA SER A 246 29.56 16.83 43.61
C SER A 246 30.56 15.91 44.32
N ALA A 247 31.77 16.41 44.60
CA ALA A 247 32.78 15.71 45.41
C ALA A 247 32.58 15.85 46.94
N SER A 248 31.38 16.22 47.42
CA SER A 248 31.05 16.13 48.84
C SER A 248 29.66 15.55 49.10
N THR A 249 29.68 14.42 49.81
CA THR A 249 28.63 13.77 50.63
C THR A 249 27.47 13.04 49.93
N LEU A 250 27.61 11.71 49.92
CA LEU A 250 26.66 10.65 50.31
C LEU A 250 25.18 10.71 49.85
N ASP A 251 24.83 9.64 49.12
CA ASP A 251 23.53 8.95 49.01
C ASP A 251 22.37 9.71 48.31
N GLY A 252 21.76 9.06 47.30
CA GLY A 252 20.52 9.55 46.68
C GLY A 252 20.51 9.58 45.15
N THR A 253 20.27 8.44 44.53
CA THR A 253 19.94 8.24 43.11
C THR A 253 18.57 8.81 42.69
N SER A 254 18.16 10.02 43.09
CA SER A 254 16.75 10.43 42.85
C SER A 254 16.43 11.90 42.56
N HIS A 255 17.38 12.84 42.46
CA HIS A 255 17.00 14.27 42.30
C HIS A 255 17.56 15.04 41.10
N LEU A 256 18.33 14.41 40.20
CA LEU A 256 18.79 15.07 38.97
C LEU A 256 17.88 14.86 37.74
N GLY A 257 16.82 14.07 37.87
CA GLY A 257 15.90 13.73 36.77
C GLY A 257 14.94 14.85 36.36
N ALA A 258 14.55 15.75 37.28
CA ALA A 258 13.47 16.72 37.01
C ALA A 258 13.96 18.09 36.48
N GLU A 259 15.21 18.49 36.75
CA GLU A 259 15.74 19.77 36.27
C GLU A 259 16.44 19.68 34.91
N SER A 260 16.84 18.47 34.50
CA SER A 260 17.42 18.17 33.18
C SER A 260 16.37 17.94 32.09
N GLU A 261 15.09 17.88 32.45
CA GLU A 261 13.93 17.82 31.55
C GLU A 261 13.51 19.19 30.98
N LYS A 262 14.15 20.29 31.38
CA LYS A 262 13.85 21.60 30.78
C LYS A 262 14.28 21.56 29.31
N ILE A 263 13.29 21.51 28.42
CA ILE A 263 13.35 21.86 26.98
C ILE A 263 14.43 22.94 26.81
N ILE A 264 15.27 22.84 25.75
CA ILE A 264 16.22 23.89 25.35
C ILE A 264 15.64 25.24 25.76
N THR A 265 16.21 25.87 26.80
CA THR A 265 15.57 27.01 27.44
C THR A 265 15.23 28.04 26.37
N PRO A 266 14.13 28.81 26.48
CA PRO A 266 13.78 29.82 25.49
C PRO A 266 14.97 30.72 25.09
N ALA A 267 15.89 30.98 26.03
CA ALA A 267 17.16 31.66 25.79
C ALA A 267 18.17 30.88 24.93
N LEU A 268 18.40 29.59 25.19
CA LEU A 268 19.26 28.75 24.32
C LEU A 268 18.63 28.59 22.93
N ARG A 269 17.31 28.48 22.85
CA ARG A 269 16.51 28.44 21.62
C ARG A 269 16.64 29.73 20.81
N GLU A 270 16.55 30.88 21.47
CA GLU A 270 16.74 32.21 20.86
C GLU A 270 18.19 32.42 20.40
N MET A 271 19.18 32.01 21.20
CA MET A 271 20.60 32.05 20.80
C MET A 271 20.88 31.18 19.56
N LEU A 272 20.21 30.04 19.42
CA LEU A 272 20.34 29.14 18.28
C LEU A 272 19.73 29.71 17.00
N LEU A 273 18.52 30.27 17.11
CA LEU A 273 17.87 30.98 16.01
C LEU A 273 18.65 32.23 15.58
N THR A 274 19.39 32.84 16.50
CA THR A 274 20.21 34.04 16.24
C THR A 274 21.58 33.72 15.63
N ARG A 275 22.24 32.62 16.04
CA ARG A 275 23.52 32.15 15.45
C ARG A 275 23.34 31.51 14.08
N SER A 276 22.17 30.94 13.84
CA SER A 276 21.73 30.55 12.50
C SER A 276 21.34 31.80 11.70
N CYS A 277 22.32 32.62 11.31
CA CYS A 277 22.10 33.82 10.49
C CYS A 277 21.46 33.52 9.11
N GLN A 278 21.19 32.26 8.78
CA GLN A 278 20.52 31.81 7.55
C GLN A 278 19.21 31.03 7.78
N ALA A 279 18.82 30.67 9.01
CA ALA A 279 17.62 29.87 9.26
C ALA A 279 16.67 30.48 10.31
N LYS A 280 16.15 31.68 10.01
CA LYS A 280 14.77 32.03 10.44
C LYS A 280 13.74 31.25 9.62
N ASP A 281 13.96 29.95 9.51
CA ASP A 281 13.05 29.04 8.86
C ASP A 281 12.37 28.25 9.96
N VAL A 282 11.04 28.37 10.05
CA VAL A 282 10.21 27.67 11.04
C VAL A 282 10.43 26.15 10.98
N ARG A 283 10.96 25.65 9.86
CA ARG A 283 11.33 24.24 9.64
C ARG A 283 12.59 23.81 10.41
N THR A 284 13.57 24.69 10.58
CA THR A 284 14.76 24.44 11.42
C THR A 284 14.39 24.48 12.90
N GLU A 285 13.45 25.34 13.27
CA GLU A 285 12.88 25.43 14.62
C GLU A 285 12.14 24.14 15.02
N ALA A 286 11.37 23.55 14.11
CA ALA A 286 10.71 22.26 14.32
C ALA A 286 11.71 21.11 14.50
N ALA A 287 12.79 21.06 13.71
CA ALA A 287 13.82 20.02 13.82
C ALA A 287 14.66 20.06 15.11
N LEU A 288 14.68 21.20 15.82
CA LEU A 288 15.37 21.37 17.10
C LEU A 288 14.45 21.25 18.31
N SER A 289 13.19 20.86 18.10
CA SER A 289 12.18 20.76 19.16
C SER A 289 12.21 19.41 19.88
N PHE A 290 13.40 18.92 20.28
CA PHE A 290 13.54 17.74 21.13
C PHE A 290 14.07 18.09 22.54
N PRO A 291 13.64 17.38 23.60
CA PRO A 291 14.14 17.53 24.96
C PRO A 291 15.65 17.28 25.04
N TYR A 292 16.27 17.92 26.02
CA TYR A 292 17.72 17.84 26.27
C TYR A 292 18.23 16.40 26.42
N SER A 293 17.41 15.52 27.01
CA SER A 293 17.73 14.09 27.16
C SER A 293 18.01 13.38 25.83
N ALA A 294 17.44 13.85 24.72
CA ALA A 294 17.63 13.25 23.40
C ALA A 294 18.80 13.87 22.60
N MET A 295 19.57 14.80 23.17
CA MET A 295 20.73 15.38 22.48
C MET A 295 21.88 14.41 22.28
N GLU A 296 22.10 13.51 23.25
CA GLU A 296 23.15 12.48 23.15
C GLU A 296 22.79 11.52 22.01
N ASP A 297 21.54 11.04 21.98
CA ASP A 297 21.01 10.24 20.88
C ASP A 297 21.07 11.00 19.55
N ALA A 298 20.67 12.28 19.51
CA ALA A 298 20.72 13.10 18.30
C ALA A 298 22.12 13.19 17.68
N MET A 299 23.18 13.11 18.49
CA MET A 299 24.55 13.08 18.00
C MET A 299 24.98 11.72 17.45
N GLU A 300 24.43 10.64 18.00
CA GLU A 300 24.75 9.28 17.60
C GLU A 300 23.96 8.85 16.36
N ILE A 301 22.65 9.08 16.37
CA ILE A 301 21.73 8.58 15.35
C ILE A 301 21.12 9.69 14.48
N GLY A 302 21.41 10.96 14.76
CA GLY A 302 20.89 12.12 14.02
C GLY A 302 19.65 12.74 14.67
N SER A 303 19.54 14.07 14.60
CA SER A 303 18.49 14.87 15.25
C SER A 303 17.06 14.42 14.94
N ALA A 304 16.81 14.03 13.69
CA ALA A 304 15.52 13.54 13.25
C ALA A 304 15.14 12.18 13.87
N ARG A 305 16.10 11.24 13.93
CA ARG A 305 15.91 9.92 14.56
C ARG A 305 15.71 10.06 16.06
N ALA A 306 16.48 10.93 16.71
CA ALA A 306 16.31 11.19 18.14
C ALA A 306 14.95 11.82 18.47
N TYR A 307 14.45 12.77 17.66
CA TYR A 307 13.13 13.36 17.88
C TYR A 307 12.01 12.32 17.79
N LEU A 308 12.05 11.41 16.82
CA LEU A 308 11.02 10.38 16.65
C LEU A 308 11.23 9.13 17.52
N GLN A 309 12.44 8.86 18.02
CA GLN A 309 12.62 7.86 19.09
C GLN A 309 11.79 8.23 20.31
N LEU A 310 11.70 9.52 20.65
CA LEU A 310 10.81 10.00 21.72
C LEU A 310 9.32 9.80 21.41
N GLN A 311 8.96 9.63 20.14
CA GLN A 311 7.59 9.36 19.69
C GLN A 311 7.35 7.86 19.43
N ASN A 312 8.30 6.99 19.81
CA ASN A 312 8.22 5.53 19.63
C ASN A 312 7.96 5.10 18.18
N TYR A 313 8.73 5.62 17.21
CA TYR A 313 8.63 5.16 15.81
C TYR A 313 8.96 3.67 15.62
N ILE A 314 9.65 3.07 16.59
CA ILE A 314 9.73 1.62 16.76
C ILE A 314 8.78 1.24 17.91
N ARG A 315 7.77 0.44 17.61
CA ARG A 315 6.78 -0.05 18.57
C ARG A 315 7.10 -1.49 18.97
N PRO A 316 6.92 -1.89 20.23
CA PRO A 316 6.98 -3.31 20.58
C PRO A 316 5.97 -4.12 19.75
N LEU A 317 6.35 -5.32 19.30
CA LEU A 317 5.44 -6.16 18.51
C LEU A 317 4.14 -6.48 19.24
N SER A 318 4.20 -6.71 20.55
CA SER A 318 3.00 -6.90 21.37
C SER A 318 2.05 -5.69 21.34
N TRP A 319 2.60 -4.47 21.29
CA TRP A 319 1.78 -3.27 21.14
C TRP A 319 1.08 -3.23 19.78
N LEU A 320 1.77 -3.63 18.71
CA LEU A 320 1.19 -3.71 17.35
C LEU A 320 0.15 -4.82 17.23
N GLU A 321 0.34 -5.95 17.91
CA GLU A 321 -0.64 -7.04 17.99
C GLU A 321 -1.92 -6.58 18.71
N GLU A 322 -1.79 -5.78 19.78
CA GLU A 322 -2.92 -5.27 20.55
C GLU A 322 -3.63 -4.06 19.91
N ASN A 323 -2.87 -3.14 19.31
CA ASN A 323 -3.36 -1.82 18.88
C ASN A 323 -3.38 -1.64 17.35
N GLY A 324 -2.74 -2.54 16.61
CA GLY A 324 -2.69 -2.50 15.16
C GLY A 324 -3.72 -3.41 14.48
N ARG A 325 -3.62 -3.46 13.16
CA ARG A 325 -4.31 -4.42 12.29
C ARG A 325 -3.31 -5.04 11.34
N CYS A 326 -3.42 -6.35 11.17
CA CYS A 326 -2.58 -7.06 10.24
C CYS A 326 -3.07 -6.86 8.80
N ILE A 327 -2.19 -6.42 7.88
CA ILE A 327 -2.58 -6.01 6.51
C ILE A 327 -1.82 -6.72 5.39
N ASP A 328 -1.04 -7.75 5.71
CA ASP A 328 -0.30 -8.61 4.77
C ASP A 328 -1.04 -9.92 4.43
N GLY A 329 -2.36 -9.98 4.66
CA GLY A 329 -3.16 -11.21 4.47
C GLY A 329 -3.40 -11.61 3.01
N LEU A 330 -3.03 -10.75 2.06
CA LEU A 330 -3.24 -10.93 0.62
C LEU A 330 -1.93 -10.93 -0.14
N SER A 331 -1.92 -11.56 -1.30
CA SER A 331 -0.82 -11.57 -2.26
C SER A 331 -1.36 -11.47 -3.68
N ILE A 332 -0.55 -11.01 -4.63
CA ILE A 332 -0.94 -10.93 -6.05
C ILE A 332 -0.29 -12.08 -6.82
N ALA A 333 -1.12 -12.82 -7.57
CA ALA A 333 -0.66 -13.82 -8.52
C ALA A 333 -1.55 -13.81 -9.79
N PRO A 334 -1.14 -14.46 -10.89
CA PRO A 334 -2.04 -14.69 -12.02
C PRO A 334 -3.34 -15.36 -11.56
N SER A 335 -4.48 -14.82 -11.98
CA SER A 335 -5.79 -15.31 -11.52
C SER A 335 -6.08 -16.69 -12.08
N SER A 336 -6.66 -17.54 -11.24
CA SER A 336 -7.18 -18.86 -11.63
C SER A 336 -8.60 -18.79 -12.23
N SER A 337 -9.27 -17.63 -12.07
CA SER A 337 -10.66 -17.45 -12.47
C SER A 337 -10.81 -17.31 -13.99
N ILE A 338 -11.55 -18.24 -14.57
CA ILE A 338 -12.07 -18.16 -15.93
C ILE A 338 -13.40 -17.42 -15.84
N LEU A 339 -13.37 -16.08 -15.91
CA LEU A 339 -14.55 -15.24 -15.73
C LEU A 339 -15.65 -15.38 -16.81
N HIS A 340 -15.58 -16.35 -17.74
CA HIS A 340 -16.72 -16.98 -18.46
C HIS A 340 -16.19 -17.89 -19.61
N ASN A 341 -16.92 -18.98 -19.92
CA ASN A 341 -16.84 -19.78 -21.16
C ASN A 341 -15.45 -20.24 -21.64
N ASN A 342 -14.58 -20.78 -20.77
CA ASN A 342 -13.28 -21.34 -21.18
C ASN A 342 -12.35 -20.37 -21.92
N VAL A 343 -12.61 -19.06 -21.84
CA VAL A 343 -11.66 -18.05 -22.32
C VAL A 343 -10.71 -17.80 -21.14
N GLY A 344 -9.60 -18.52 -21.13
CA GLY A 344 -8.54 -18.32 -20.14
C GLY A 344 -7.95 -16.91 -20.25
N GLY A 345 -7.53 -16.34 -19.12
CA GLY A 345 -6.88 -15.02 -19.08
C GLY A 345 -7.45 -14.05 -18.04
N GLY A 346 -7.71 -14.49 -16.80
CA GLY A 346 -8.31 -13.66 -15.74
C GLY A 346 -7.48 -12.46 -15.26
N GLY A 347 -6.38 -12.12 -15.93
CA GLY A 347 -5.41 -11.15 -15.46
C GLY A 347 -4.79 -11.62 -14.14
N ARG A 348 -4.79 -10.75 -13.14
CA ARG A 348 -4.25 -11.03 -11.80
C ARG A 348 -5.36 -11.04 -10.76
N GLY A 349 -5.13 -11.78 -9.69
CA GLY A 349 -6.04 -11.90 -8.55
C GLY A 349 -5.32 -11.73 -7.23
N ALA A 350 -6.10 -11.52 -6.16
CA ALA A 350 -5.62 -11.53 -4.79
C ALA A 350 -5.75 -12.93 -4.19
N PHE A 351 -4.70 -13.41 -3.53
CA PHE A 351 -4.61 -14.76 -2.96
C PHE A 351 -4.26 -14.68 -1.48
N ALA A 352 -4.80 -15.59 -0.68
CA ALA A 352 -4.53 -15.68 0.75
C ALA A 352 -3.04 -15.93 1.01
N SER A 353 -2.38 -15.08 1.80
CA SER A 353 -0.97 -15.29 2.16
C SER A 353 -0.79 -16.30 3.30
N ARG A 354 -1.87 -16.61 4.03
CA ARG A 354 -1.95 -17.56 5.15
C ARG A 354 -3.35 -18.14 5.27
N ASN A 355 -3.53 -19.04 6.22
CA ASN A 355 -4.85 -19.63 6.48
C ASN A 355 -5.74 -18.65 7.24
N PHE A 356 -7.02 -18.65 6.91
CA PHE A 356 -8.08 -17.90 7.60
C PHE A 356 -9.23 -18.83 7.94
N ASN A 357 -9.78 -18.68 9.14
CA ASN A 357 -11.06 -19.29 9.51
C ASN A 357 -12.21 -18.42 9.01
N GLU A 358 -13.42 -18.99 9.02
CA GLU A 358 -14.62 -18.21 8.81
C GLU A 358 -14.70 -17.07 9.83
N PHE A 359 -15.04 -15.86 9.35
CA PHE A 359 -15.09 -14.60 10.08
C PHE A 359 -13.76 -13.97 10.47
N ASP A 360 -12.62 -14.57 10.12
CA ASP A 360 -11.33 -13.91 10.28
C ASP A 360 -11.23 -12.68 9.37
N ILE A 361 -10.62 -11.61 9.88
CA ILE A 361 -10.24 -10.45 9.07
C ILE A 361 -9.04 -10.85 8.22
N ILE A 362 -9.23 -10.83 6.90
CA ILE A 362 -8.17 -11.09 5.92
C ILE A 362 -7.23 -9.89 5.84
N THR A 363 -7.79 -8.69 5.72
CA THR A 363 -7.05 -7.43 5.73
C THR A 363 -7.96 -6.26 6.07
N THR A 364 -7.36 -5.13 6.46
CA THR A 364 -8.02 -3.86 6.77
C THR A 364 -7.53 -2.79 5.80
N THR A 365 -8.44 -2.00 5.26
CA THR A 365 -8.14 -0.99 4.23
C THR A 365 -8.86 0.33 4.51
N PRO A 366 -8.15 1.46 4.68
CA PRO A 366 -8.79 2.76 4.77
C PRO A 366 -9.36 3.18 3.41
N LEU A 367 -10.29 4.13 3.42
CA LEU A 367 -11.08 4.51 2.25
C LEU A 367 -10.88 5.98 1.88
N LEU A 368 -10.60 6.23 0.60
CA LEU A 368 -10.66 7.57 0.00
C LEU A 368 -12.08 7.84 -0.50
N PRO A 369 -12.78 8.86 0.03
CA PRO A 369 -14.06 9.28 -0.53
C PRO A 369 -13.84 10.03 -1.85
N ILE A 370 -14.54 9.61 -2.90
CA ILE A 370 -14.44 10.17 -4.25
C ILE A 370 -15.82 10.53 -4.76
N ASN A 371 -15.96 11.71 -5.35
CA ASN A 371 -17.16 12.06 -6.09
C ASN A 371 -17.15 11.34 -7.46
N ARG A 372 -18.16 10.50 -7.71
CA ARG A 372 -18.36 9.71 -8.92
C ARG A 372 -18.27 10.53 -10.20
N THR A 373 -18.77 11.77 -10.18
CA THR A 373 -18.79 12.64 -11.36
C THR A 373 -17.40 13.10 -11.78
N LEU A 374 -16.42 13.13 -10.86
CA LEU A 374 -15.04 13.51 -11.17
C LEU A 374 -14.32 12.49 -12.06
N LEU A 375 -14.81 11.25 -12.07
CA LEU A 375 -14.26 10.16 -12.87
C LEU A 375 -14.83 10.13 -14.29
N GLU A 376 -15.65 11.09 -14.69
CA GLU A 376 -16.17 11.18 -16.05
C GLU A 376 -15.12 11.76 -17.00
N THR A 377 -15.03 11.20 -18.21
CA THR A 377 -14.12 11.67 -19.25
C THR A 377 -14.88 12.29 -20.40
N TYR A 378 -14.23 13.22 -21.10
CA TYR A 378 -14.79 14.03 -22.19
C TYR A 378 -13.83 14.06 -23.37
N GLN A 379 -14.36 14.26 -24.57
CA GLN A 379 -13.53 14.36 -25.78
C GLN A 379 -12.88 15.75 -25.87
N PHE A 380 -11.60 15.78 -26.26
CA PHE A 380 -10.82 17.01 -26.48
C PHE A 380 -10.27 17.05 -27.90
N SER A 381 -10.09 18.26 -28.45
CA SER A 381 -9.34 18.48 -29.68
C SER A 381 -7.98 19.04 -29.34
N MET A 382 -6.97 18.53 -30.03
CA MET A 382 -5.66 19.13 -30.08
C MET A 382 -5.65 20.19 -31.20
N ASN A 383 -5.99 21.43 -30.87
CA ASN A 383 -5.83 22.54 -31.82
C ASN A 383 -4.51 23.26 -31.52
N HIS A 384 -3.54 23.20 -32.45
CA HIS A 384 -2.23 23.88 -32.40
C HIS A 384 -1.41 23.60 -31.10
N PRO A 385 -0.09 23.81 -31.07
CA PRO A 385 0.73 23.25 -29.99
C PRO A 385 0.38 23.92 -28.64
N GLY A 386 -0.25 23.15 -27.74
CA GLY A 386 -0.35 23.46 -26.32
C GLY A 386 -1.76 23.67 -25.76
N LYS A 387 -2.77 24.03 -26.57
CA LYS A 387 -4.13 24.34 -26.05
C LYS A 387 -5.12 23.21 -26.35
N GLN A 388 -5.49 22.47 -25.31
CA GLN A 388 -6.61 21.51 -25.37
C GLN A 388 -7.92 22.26 -25.17
N ARG A 389 -8.87 22.09 -26.08
CA ARG A 389 -10.24 22.59 -25.92
C ARG A 389 -11.18 21.41 -25.75
N LYS A 390 -12.00 21.44 -24.69
CA LYS A 390 -13.12 20.49 -24.51
C LYS A 390 -14.02 20.60 -25.74
N LEU A 391 -14.08 19.54 -26.53
CA LEU A 391 -14.83 19.53 -27.79
C LEU A 391 -16.33 19.41 -27.55
N SER A 392 -16.70 18.76 -26.46
CA SER A 392 -18.08 18.47 -26.12
C SER A 392 -18.30 18.48 -24.61
N THR A 393 -19.46 18.95 -24.20
CA THR A 393 -19.99 18.72 -22.84
C THR A 393 -20.57 17.31 -22.70
N THR A 394 -20.73 16.57 -23.79
CA THR A 394 -21.16 15.16 -23.76
C THR A 394 -20.03 14.29 -23.20
N LYS A 395 -20.38 13.51 -22.18
CA LYS A 395 -19.53 12.48 -21.60
C LYS A 395 -19.08 11.48 -22.67
N PHE A 396 -17.77 11.27 -22.73
CA PHE A 396 -17.12 10.31 -23.63
C PHE A 396 -16.93 8.94 -22.96
N GLY A 397 -16.60 8.92 -21.67
CA GLY A 397 -16.31 7.70 -20.95
C GLY A 397 -16.11 7.92 -19.46
N ARG A 398 -15.32 7.05 -18.83
CA ARG A 398 -14.94 7.14 -17.41
C ARG A 398 -13.48 6.72 -17.18
N GLN A 399 -12.87 7.24 -16.12
CA GLN A 399 -11.52 6.88 -15.67
C GLN A 399 -11.45 5.41 -15.25
N LEU A 400 -10.29 4.77 -15.48
CA LEU A 400 -10.03 3.38 -15.06
C LEU A 400 -10.22 3.19 -13.54
N LEU A 401 -9.87 4.22 -12.75
CA LEU A 401 -10.01 4.22 -11.29
C LEU A 401 -11.40 3.76 -10.81
N LEU A 402 -12.46 4.02 -11.59
CA LEU A 402 -13.82 3.61 -11.23
C LEU A 402 -13.95 2.09 -10.98
N ASN A 403 -13.20 1.27 -11.70
CA ASN A 403 -13.26 -0.20 -11.58
C ASN A 403 -12.77 -0.71 -10.22
N TYR A 404 -12.07 0.14 -9.47
CA TYR A 404 -11.50 -0.15 -8.17
C TYR A 404 -12.25 0.57 -7.03
N CYS A 405 -13.34 1.28 -7.34
CA CYS A 405 -14.15 1.99 -6.37
C CYS A 405 -15.41 1.19 -5.99
N HIS A 406 -15.73 1.18 -4.71
CA HIS A 406 -17.00 0.71 -4.17
C HIS A 406 -18.02 1.86 -4.13
N GLY A 407 -19.28 1.58 -4.40
CA GLY A 407 -20.34 2.56 -4.17
C GLY A 407 -21.73 2.05 -4.49
N HIS A 408 -22.72 2.91 -4.26
CA HIS A 408 -24.13 2.60 -4.49
C HIS A 408 -24.64 3.25 -5.77
N ARG A 409 -25.60 2.60 -6.46
CA ARG A 409 -26.19 3.13 -7.70
C ARG A 409 -26.87 4.49 -7.53
N ASP A 410 -27.46 4.70 -6.35
CA ASP A 410 -28.23 5.90 -6.02
C ASP A 410 -27.36 6.96 -5.31
N SER A 411 -26.03 6.85 -5.42
CA SER A 411 -25.08 7.76 -4.75
C SER A 411 -23.97 8.26 -5.67
N SER A 412 -23.62 9.54 -5.51
CA SER A 412 -22.44 10.17 -6.08
C SER A 412 -21.18 9.87 -5.27
N LEU A 413 -21.31 9.33 -4.06
CA LEU A 413 -20.19 8.91 -3.23
C LEU A 413 -19.64 7.55 -3.66
N LEU A 414 -18.33 7.53 -3.87
CA LEU A 414 -17.51 6.34 -4.07
C LEU A 414 -16.49 6.22 -2.96
N PHE A 415 -16.11 4.98 -2.63
CA PHE A 415 -14.99 4.67 -1.76
C PHE A 415 -13.92 3.92 -2.55
N PHE A 416 -12.73 4.49 -2.61
CA PHE A 416 -11.56 3.78 -3.10
C PHE A 416 -10.77 3.21 -1.91
N PRO A 417 -10.75 1.88 -1.73
CA PRO A 417 -9.90 1.25 -0.74
C PRO A 417 -8.45 1.27 -1.20
N TYR A 418 -7.55 1.57 -0.27
CA TYR A 418 -6.11 1.52 -0.49
C TYR A 418 -5.45 0.61 0.55
N GLY A 419 -4.65 -0.33 0.07
CA GLY A 419 -3.96 -1.32 0.88
C GLY A 419 -3.33 -2.42 0.02
N PRO A 420 -2.37 -3.19 0.56
CA PRO A 420 -1.62 -4.18 -0.22
C PRO A 420 -2.57 -5.21 -0.85
N ALA A 421 -2.48 -5.37 -2.16
CA ALA A 421 -3.25 -6.32 -2.98
C ALA A 421 -4.79 -6.22 -2.92
N VAL A 422 -5.36 -5.29 -2.14
CA VAL A 422 -6.82 -5.13 -1.96
C VAL A 422 -7.54 -4.91 -3.29
N ASN A 423 -6.96 -4.08 -4.15
CA ASN A 423 -7.57 -3.73 -5.44
C ASN A 423 -7.52 -4.86 -6.47
N MET A 424 -6.88 -6.00 -6.15
CA MET A 424 -6.82 -7.20 -7.01
C MET A 424 -7.81 -8.30 -6.63
N ILE A 425 -8.64 -8.09 -5.60
CA ILE A 425 -9.63 -9.09 -5.19
C ILE A 425 -10.75 -9.12 -6.23
N ASN A 426 -10.86 -10.21 -6.98
CA ASN A 426 -11.79 -10.33 -8.12
C ASN A 426 -13.24 -10.63 -7.70
N HIS A 427 -14.16 -10.52 -8.65
CA HIS A 427 -15.53 -10.97 -8.47
C HIS A 427 -15.65 -12.51 -8.49
N GLY A 428 -16.46 -13.08 -7.60
CA GLY A 428 -16.75 -14.53 -7.53
C GLY A 428 -17.75 -15.08 -8.57
N GLY A 429 -18.41 -14.23 -9.36
CA GLY A 429 -19.37 -14.62 -10.40
C GLY A 429 -20.75 -15.07 -9.88
N LYS A 430 -21.64 -15.46 -10.82
CA LYS A 430 -23.08 -15.76 -10.61
C LYS A 430 -23.47 -16.75 -9.51
N ASN A 431 -22.56 -17.65 -9.10
CA ASN A 431 -22.88 -18.77 -8.21
C ASN A 431 -22.40 -18.57 -6.77
N SER A 432 -22.14 -17.33 -6.35
CA SER A 432 -21.68 -17.03 -4.98
C SER A 432 -20.37 -17.77 -4.62
N ASN A 433 -19.42 -17.88 -5.56
CA ASN A 433 -18.10 -18.44 -5.23
C ASN A 433 -17.28 -17.50 -4.34
N SER A 434 -17.79 -16.29 -4.08
CA SER A 434 -17.25 -15.33 -3.12
C SER A 434 -16.97 -16.02 -1.78
N ASN A 435 -15.72 -15.94 -1.35
CA ASN A 435 -15.23 -16.48 -0.09
C ASN A 435 -14.85 -15.37 0.91
N ALA A 436 -15.05 -14.10 0.52
CA ALA A 436 -14.90 -12.95 1.38
C ALA A 436 -16.05 -11.95 1.20
N ARG A 437 -16.20 -11.06 2.18
CA ARG A 437 -17.10 -9.90 2.15
C ARG A 437 -16.44 -8.68 2.76
N ILE A 438 -16.91 -7.50 2.37
CA ILE A 438 -16.53 -6.24 3.04
C ILE A 438 -17.47 -5.96 4.22
N GLN A 439 -16.95 -5.27 5.23
CA GLN A 439 -17.76 -4.56 6.22
C GLN A 439 -17.03 -3.30 6.68
N PHE A 440 -17.75 -2.36 7.28
CA PHE A 440 -17.09 -1.26 7.99
C PHE A 440 -16.34 -1.80 9.21
N SER A 441 -15.12 -1.30 9.38
CA SER A 441 -14.21 -1.80 10.41
C SER A 441 -14.65 -1.42 11.82
N ASN A 442 -14.30 -2.24 12.80
CA ASN A 442 -14.43 -1.91 14.21
C ASN A 442 -13.15 -1.28 14.79
N PHE A 443 -12.20 -0.89 13.94
CA PHE A 443 -10.93 -0.30 14.35
C PHE A 443 -11.14 1.12 14.90
N SER A 444 -11.70 1.19 16.11
CA SER A 444 -12.34 2.37 16.71
C SER A 444 -11.44 3.59 16.87
N SER A 445 -10.12 3.39 16.94
CA SER A 445 -9.16 4.51 16.98
C SER A 445 -9.13 5.34 15.70
N PHE A 446 -9.61 4.79 14.58
CA PHE A 446 -9.52 5.42 13.25
C PHE A 446 -10.77 5.30 12.39
N HIS A 447 -11.65 4.33 12.68
CA HIS A 447 -12.94 4.23 12.02
C HIS A 447 -13.95 5.18 12.68
N HIS A 448 -14.36 6.19 11.93
CA HIS A 448 -15.34 7.19 12.36
C HIS A 448 -16.75 6.78 11.92
N ASP A 449 -17.39 5.91 12.71
CA ASP A 449 -18.73 5.38 12.43
C ASP A 449 -19.78 6.51 12.32
N GLU A 450 -19.57 7.62 13.02
CA GLU A 450 -20.45 8.80 12.99
C GLU A 450 -20.60 9.41 11.59
N TRP A 451 -19.65 9.18 10.68
CA TRP A 451 -19.72 9.65 9.29
C TRP A 451 -20.87 9.03 8.50
N LYS A 452 -21.38 7.87 8.93
CA LYS A 452 -22.58 7.25 8.33
C LYS A 452 -23.82 8.14 8.46
N SER A 453 -23.82 9.08 9.42
CA SER A 453 -24.88 10.06 9.59
C SER A 453 -24.70 11.34 8.76
N TYR A 454 -23.55 11.55 8.14
CA TYR A 454 -23.24 12.78 7.40
C TYR A 454 -23.84 12.73 5.99
N TYR A 455 -24.11 13.91 5.42
CA TYR A 455 -24.50 14.01 4.02
C TYR A 455 -23.27 13.86 3.10
N VAL A 456 -23.52 13.41 1.86
CA VAL A 456 -22.46 13.22 0.84
C VAL A 456 -21.64 14.49 0.63
N GLU A 457 -22.28 15.67 0.62
CA GLU A 457 -21.59 16.94 0.45
C GLU A 457 -20.59 17.22 1.58
N ASP A 458 -20.90 16.86 2.82
CA ASP A 458 -20.02 17.07 3.97
C ASP A 458 -18.78 16.17 3.88
N ILE A 459 -18.99 14.90 3.52
CA ILE A 459 -17.92 13.92 3.31
C ILE A 459 -16.99 14.34 2.16
N LEU A 460 -17.55 14.83 1.05
CA LEU A 460 -16.75 15.14 -0.14
C LEU A 460 -16.08 16.52 -0.09
N ASN A 461 -16.71 17.52 0.53
CA ASN A 461 -16.29 18.92 0.45
C ASN A 461 -15.69 19.49 1.74
N LYS A 462 -16.20 19.08 2.91
CA LYS A 462 -15.76 19.65 4.19
C LYS A 462 -14.59 18.88 4.79
N ASP A 463 -14.64 17.56 4.70
CA ASP A 463 -13.64 16.69 5.33
C ASP A 463 -12.96 15.79 4.29
N LYS A 464 -11.91 16.32 3.66
CA LYS A 464 -11.10 15.62 2.65
C LYS A 464 -10.14 14.60 3.29
N SER A 465 -10.55 13.89 4.34
CA SER A 465 -9.70 12.94 5.07
C SER A 465 -10.19 11.49 4.99
N THR A 466 -9.31 10.55 5.32
CA THR A 466 -9.54 9.10 5.29
C THR A 466 -10.04 8.63 6.65
N ARG A 467 -11.36 8.66 6.85
CA ARG A 467 -12.00 8.44 8.16
C ARG A 467 -12.87 7.20 8.22
N LEU A 468 -13.10 6.57 7.07
CA LEU A 468 -13.81 5.31 6.94
C LEU A 468 -12.82 4.21 6.55
N ILE A 469 -13.09 3.00 7.03
CA ILE A 469 -12.20 1.83 6.89
C ILE A 469 -13.09 0.62 6.61
N PHE A 470 -12.67 -0.22 5.68
CA PHE A 470 -13.23 -1.56 5.49
C PHE A 470 -12.34 -2.63 6.12
N ASP A 471 -12.98 -3.63 6.72
CA ASP A 471 -12.38 -4.94 6.90
C ASP A 471 -12.89 -5.86 5.78
N ILE A 472 -11.98 -6.63 5.20
CA ILE A 472 -12.30 -7.74 4.31
C ILE A 472 -12.27 -9.01 5.16
N ILE A 473 -13.39 -9.72 5.20
CA ILE A 473 -13.61 -10.83 6.13
C ILE A 473 -13.91 -12.09 5.36
N ALA A 474 -13.29 -13.19 5.80
CA ALA A 474 -13.55 -14.52 5.26
C ALA A 474 -14.99 -14.96 5.59
N THR A 475 -15.72 -15.45 4.59
CA THR A 475 -17.10 -15.99 4.76
C THR A 475 -17.12 -17.50 4.92
N LYS A 476 -15.96 -18.15 4.88
CA LYS A 476 -15.69 -19.56 5.14
C LYS A 476 -14.20 -19.71 5.42
N SER A 477 -13.74 -20.89 5.85
CA SER A 477 -12.30 -21.15 5.94
C SER A 477 -11.62 -21.05 4.57
N ILE A 478 -10.43 -20.46 4.54
CA ILE A 478 -9.60 -20.20 3.36
C ILE A 478 -8.18 -20.68 3.65
N GLN A 479 -7.58 -21.45 2.75
CA GLN A 479 -6.21 -21.90 2.88
C GLN A 479 -5.24 -20.91 2.24
N SER A 480 -4.00 -20.87 2.73
CA SER A 480 -2.90 -20.15 2.08
C SER A 480 -2.79 -20.58 0.63
N GLY A 481 -2.71 -19.60 -0.28
CA GLY A 481 -2.68 -19.81 -1.73
C GLY A 481 -4.04 -19.92 -2.40
N ASP A 482 -5.17 -19.89 -1.67
CA ASP A 482 -6.49 -19.79 -2.28
C ASP A 482 -6.75 -18.38 -2.82
N GLU A 483 -7.39 -18.26 -3.99
CA GLU A 483 -7.81 -16.96 -4.54
C GLU A 483 -9.00 -16.41 -3.72
N ILE A 484 -8.94 -15.12 -3.41
CA ILE A 484 -9.98 -14.40 -2.68
C ILE A 484 -10.94 -13.74 -3.68
N PHE A 485 -12.23 -13.88 -3.42
CA PHE A 485 -13.31 -13.37 -4.25
C PHE A 485 -14.34 -12.60 -3.42
N LEU A 486 -14.75 -11.44 -3.94
CA LEU A 486 -15.86 -10.65 -3.42
C LEU A 486 -17.10 -10.81 -4.32
N ASP A 487 -18.27 -10.60 -3.73
CA ASP A 487 -19.46 -10.29 -4.52
C ASP A 487 -19.45 -8.80 -4.88
N TYR A 488 -19.36 -8.48 -6.18
CA TYR A 488 -19.37 -7.12 -6.68
C TYR A 488 -20.80 -6.59 -6.90
N GLY A 489 -21.81 -7.43 -6.68
CA GLY A 489 -23.22 -7.10 -6.79
C GLY A 489 -23.79 -7.31 -8.19
N LYS A 490 -25.10 -7.58 -8.23
CA LYS A 490 -25.87 -7.91 -9.45
C LYS A 490 -25.75 -6.89 -10.57
N GLU A 491 -25.64 -5.61 -10.23
CA GLU A 491 -25.54 -4.53 -11.22
C GLU A 491 -24.19 -4.48 -11.93
N TRP A 492 -23.13 -4.88 -11.21
CA TRP A 492 -21.81 -5.05 -11.81
C TRP A 492 -21.82 -6.29 -12.70
N GLU A 493 -22.33 -7.41 -12.19
CA GLU A 493 -22.41 -8.68 -12.91
C GLU A 493 -23.17 -8.55 -14.23
N ASN A 494 -24.37 -7.96 -14.21
CA ASN A 494 -25.14 -7.71 -15.42
C ASN A 494 -24.39 -6.81 -16.42
N ALA A 495 -23.67 -5.80 -15.94
CA ALA A 495 -22.89 -4.91 -16.81
C ALA A 495 -21.69 -5.64 -17.41
N TRP A 496 -21.05 -6.52 -16.64
CA TRP A 496 -19.94 -7.36 -17.09
C TRP A 496 -20.39 -8.33 -18.17
N GLU A 497 -21.50 -9.03 -17.97
CA GLU A 497 -22.07 -9.93 -18.98
C GLU A 497 -22.42 -9.22 -20.28
N LEU A 498 -23.07 -8.06 -20.19
CA LEU A 498 -23.41 -7.25 -21.37
C LEU A 498 -22.14 -6.83 -22.11
N TYR A 499 -21.09 -6.44 -21.37
CA TYR A 499 -19.80 -6.10 -21.95
C TYR A 499 -19.16 -7.30 -22.65
N VAL A 500 -19.00 -8.44 -21.98
CA VAL A 500 -18.39 -9.65 -22.54
C VAL A 500 -19.16 -10.14 -23.78
N ASN A 501 -20.50 -10.16 -23.72
CA ASN A 501 -21.34 -10.62 -24.85
C ASN A 501 -21.30 -9.68 -26.06
N SER A 502 -20.96 -8.41 -25.86
CA SER A 502 -20.83 -7.42 -26.96
C SER A 502 -19.38 -7.13 -27.34
N TRP A 503 -18.41 -7.73 -26.63
CA TRP A 503 -16.99 -7.49 -26.84
C TRP A 503 -16.51 -8.18 -28.12
N ASN A 504 -15.70 -7.46 -28.88
CA ASN A 504 -15.03 -7.97 -30.06
C ASN A 504 -13.52 -7.69 -29.93
N PRO A 505 -12.65 -8.65 -30.30
CA PRO A 505 -11.22 -8.41 -30.34
C PRO A 505 -10.91 -7.28 -31.32
N PRO A 506 -9.82 -6.52 -31.11
CA PRO A 506 -9.32 -5.59 -32.12
C PRO A 506 -9.01 -6.35 -33.40
N GLY A 507 -9.42 -5.83 -34.55
CA GLY A 507 -9.07 -6.45 -35.82
C GLY A 507 -7.56 -6.46 -36.08
N ASP A 508 -7.09 -7.53 -36.74
CA ASP A 508 -5.68 -7.85 -37.05
C ASP A 508 -4.93 -6.76 -37.85
N GLY A 509 -5.65 -5.75 -38.38
CA GLY A 509 -5.11 -4.64 -39.17
C GLY A 509 -4.33 -3.59 -38.38
N VAL A 510 -4.21 -3.71 -37.06
CA VAL A 510 -3.36 -2.86 -36.22
C VAL A 510 -2.14 -3.63 -35.72
N GLN A 511 -1.46 -4.36 -36.62
CA GLN A 511 -0.04 -4.69 -36.47
C GLN A 511 0.81 -3.44 -36.76
N SER A 512 0.64 -2.37 -35.98
CA SER A 512 1.78 -1.47 -35.79
C SER A 512 2.69 -2.19 -34.82
N SER A 513 3.91 -2.52 -35.25
CA SER A 513 4.96 -3.12 -34.44
C SER A 513 4.90 -2.65 -32.97
N ASN A 514 4.95 -3.60 -32.04
CA ASN A 514 4.84 -3.36 -30.58
C ASN A 514 5.78 -2.26 -30.06
N GLN A 515 6.84 -1.93 -30.80
CA GLN A 515 7.76 -0.84 -30.48
C GLN A 515 7.19 0.58 -30.62
N ASP A 516 6.10 0.78 -31.37
CA ASP A 516 5.56 2.12 -31.71
C ASP A 516 4.26 2.50 -30.97
N LYS A 517 3.46 1.53 -30.48
CA LYS A 517 2.28 1.80 -29.64
C LYS A 517 2.69 2.27 -28.24
N ASN A 518 3.78 1.73 -27.70
CA ASN A 518 4.24 2.03 -26.33
C ASN A 518 4.94 3.39 -26.16
N LYS A 519 4.93 4.25 -27.18
CA LYS A 519 5.51 5.60 -27.13
C LYS A 519 4.53 6.73 -27.43
N LYS A 520 3.29 6.42 -27.80
CA LYS A 520 2.29 7.44 -28.18
C LYS A 520 1.18 7.51 -27.14
N PRO A 521 0.98 8.67 -26.47
CA PRO A 521 -0.13 8.89 -25.56
C PRO A 521 -1.47 8.50 -26.18
N TYR A 522 -2.40 8.02 -25.34
CA TYR A 522 -3.78 7.67 -25.69
C TYR A 522 -3.95 6.44 -26.61
N THR A 523 -2.97 5.55 -26.67
CA THR A 523 -3.00 4.40 -27.59
C THR A 523 -3.16 3.04 -26.93
N SER A 524 -3.06 2.95 -25.60
CA SER A 524 -3.27 1.70 -24.87
C SER A 524 -4.76 1.36 -24.75
N ASP A 525 -5.06 0.13 -24.31
CA ASP A 525 -6.43 -0.37 -24.23
C ASP A 525 -7.27 0.34 -23.17
N ILE A 526 -6.64 0.99 -22.18
CA ILE A 526 -7.36 1.76 -21.15
C ILE A 526 -8.09 2.97 -21.75
N HIS A 527 -7.72 3.41 -22.96
CA HIS A 527 -8.34 4.53 -23.67
C HIS A 527 -9.43 4.11 -24.65
N ARG A 528 -9.72 2.81 -24.81
CA ARG A 528 -10.75 2.34 -25.72
C ARG A 528 -12.12 2.86 -25.28
N PRO A 529 -12.94 3.39 -26.21
CA PRO A 529 -14.31 3.84 -25.90
C PRO A 529 -15.18 2.72 -25.32
N SER A 530 -14.92 1.48 -25.74
CA SER A 530 -15.61 0.28 -25.27
C SER A 530 -15.01 -0.34 -24.01
N ALA A 531 -13.94 0.22 -23.42
CA ALA A 531 -13.34 -0.37 -22.22
C ALA A 531 -14.36 -0.41 -21.06
N PHE A 532 -14.39 -1.52 -20.32
CA PHE A 532 -15.37 -1.72 -19.25
C PHE A 532 -15.13 -0.74 -18.09
N ARG A 533 -16.17 -0.03 -17.65
CA ARG A 533 -16.08 0.98 -16.57
C ARG A 533 -17.27 0.91 -15.62
N LYS A 534 -17.09 0.25 -14.47
CA LYS A 534 -18.16 0.02 -13.48
C LYS A 534 -17.59 -0.07 -12.06
N SER A 535 -18.18 0.70 -11.14
CA SER A 535 -17.87 0.57 -9.71
C SER A 535 -18.39 -0.75 -9.14
N ILE A 536 -17.69 -1.27 -8.15
CA ILE A 536 -18.11 -2.40 -7.33
C ILE A 536 -19.34 -1.98 -6.53
N GLY A 537 -20.41 -2.76 -6.57
CA GLY A 537 -21.68 -2.45 -5.92
C GLY A 537 -21.62 -2.70 -4.41
N MET A 538 -22.01 -1.71 -3.62
CA MET A 538 -22.31 -1.90 -2.20
C MET A 538 -23.79 -2.26 -2.02
N SER A 539 -24.09 -3.16 -1.08
CA SER A 539 -25.47 -3.56 -0.78
C SER A 539 -26.25 -2.44 -0.10
N ASP A 540 -27.58 -2.51 -0.22
CA ASP A 540 -28.49 -1.60 0.47
C ASP A 540 -28.31 -1.64 2.00
N GLU A 541 -27.95 -2.81 2.55
CA GLU A 541 -27.72 -3.02 3.98
C GLU A 541 -26.45 -2.32 4.47
N LEU A 542 -25.38 -2.34 3.67
CA LEU A 542 -24.11 -1.73 4.05
C LEU A 542 -24.11 -0.21 3.79
N PHE A 543 -24.90 0.28 2.83
CA PHE A 543 -24.85 1.67 2.36
C PHE A 543 -25.95 2.56 2.97
N PRO A 544 -25.59 3.52 3.87
CA PRO A 544 -26.53 4.43 4.52
C PRO A 544 -27.46 5.15 3.54
N GLU A 545 -28.73 5.30 3.93
CA GLU A 545 -29.73 6.04 3.14
C GLU A 545 -29.36 7.52 2.98
N THR A 546 -28.74 8.13 3.99
CA THR A 546 -28.23 9.52 3.98
C THR A 546 -27.23 9.79 2.88
N TRP A 547 -26.56 8.74 2.37
CA TRP A 547 -25.59 8.84 1.30
C TRP A 547 -26.21 8.68 -0.10
N ARG A 548 -27.51 8.41 -0.22
CA ARG A 548 -28.20 8.20 -1.51
C ARG A 548 -28.70 9.54 -2.08
N ASP A 549 -27.79 10.30 -2.67
CA ASP A 549 -28.00 11.68 -3.13
C ASP A 549 -28.34 11.81 -4.63
N ILE A 550 -28.31 10.72 -5.41
CA ILE A 550 -28.68 10.75 -6.84
C ILE A 550 -30.19 10.55 -7.01
N THR A 551 -30.87 9.98 -6.02
CA THR A 551 -32.32 9.82 -6.01
C THR A 551 -33.04 11.06 -5.46
N LYS A 552 -33.09 12.14 -6.26
CA LYS A 552 -34.17 13.15 -6.29
C LYS A 552 -34.36 13.70 -7.71
#